data_AF-A0AB39UYT3-F1
#
_entry.id   AF-A0AB39UYT3-F1
#
_cell.length_a   1.000
_cell.length_b   1.000
_cell.length_c   1.000
_cell.angle_alpha   90.00
_cell.angle_beta   90.00
_cell.angle_gamma   90.00
#
_symmetry.space_group_name_H-M   'P 1'
#
loop_
_entity.id
_entity.type
_entity.pdbx_description
1 polymer ?
#
loop_
_entity_poly.entity_id
_entity_poly.type
_entity_poly.pdbx_seq_one_letter_code
_entity_poly.pdbx_strand_id
1 'polypeptide(L)'
;MKVSLSTTREKTTLAPTQLLIFGNPKVGTPLMKCGRTVAIDLPQKLLVWQNSEGTTSVAYNDPVYLGKRHQLSQACNALLKKVAGVLEAIALDAIR
;
A
#
# COMPACT_ATOMS: atom_id res chain seq x y z
N MET A 1 -2.08 11.95 7.18
CA MET A 1 -0.78 12.63 6.96
C MET A 1 -0.28 12.19 5.59
N LYS A 2 -0.24 13.09 4.60
CA LYS A 2 0.15 12.82 3.21
C LYS A 2 1.65 13.12 3.09
N VAL A 3 2.47 12.15 2.68
CA VAL A 3 3.89 12.37 2.40
C VAL A 3 4.07 12.33 0.89
N SER A 4 4.13 13.49 0.22
CA SER A 4 4.41 13.57 -1.22
C SER A 4 5.91 13.69 -1.44
N LEU A 5 6.51 12.72 -2.13
CA LEU A 5 7.92 12.77 -2.54
C LEU A 5 7.97 13.06 -4.05
N SER A 6 8.37 14.27 -4.43
CA SER A 6 8.73 14.60 -5.81
C SER A 6 10.25 14.51 -5.96
N THR A 7 10.74 13.56 -6.74
CA THR A 7 12.18 13.37 -7.01
C THR A 7 12.67 14.37 -8.06
N THR A 8 13.56 15.28 -7.68
CA THR A 8 14.24 16.22 -8.60
C THR A 8 15.78 16.25 -8.44
N ARG A 9 16.39 15.24 -7.81
CA ARG A 9 17.84 15.26 -7.47
C ARG A 9 18.81 14.60 -8.45
N GLU A 10 18.35 14.04 -9.57
CA GLU A 10 19.21 13.60 -10.68
C GLU A 10 18.56 13.99 -12.02
N LYS A 11 19.36 14.13 -13.09
CA LYS A 11 18.94 14.51 -14.46
C LYS A 11 18.10 13.42 -15.17
N THR A 12 17.14 12.84 -14.47
CA THR A 12 16.19 11.87 -15.00
C THR A 12 14.80 12.35 -14.65
N THR A 13 14.00 12.64 -15.68
CA THR A 13 12.60 13.04 -15.50
C THR A 13 11.78 11.81 -15.16
N LEU A 14 11.25 11.76 -13.94
CA LEU A 14 10.21 10.80 -13.56
C LEU A 14 8.84 11.41 -13.89
N ALA A 15 7.95 10.63 -14.50
CA ALA A 15 6.56 11.05 -14.70
C ALA A 15 5.90 11.42 -13.35
N PRO A 16 4.84 12.25 -13.33
CA PRO A 16 4.13 12.60 -12.10
C PRO A 16 3.88 11.36 -11.25
N THR A 17 4.47 11.33 -10.05
CA THR A 17 4.46 10.17 -9.15
C THR A 17 4.21 10.65 -7.73
N GLN A 18 3.29 10.02 -7.03
CA GLN A 18 2.92 10.33 -5.66
C GLN A 18 2.77 9.04 -4.86
N LEU A 19 3.47 8.96 -3.72
CA LEU A 19 3.27 7.90 -2.74
C LEU A 19 2.30 8.40 -1.66
N LEU A 20 1.20 7.68 -1.46
CA LEU A 20 0.28 7.91 -0.35
C LEU A 20 0.60 6.91 0.75
N ILE A 21 0.88 7.42 1.95
CA ILE A 21 1.18 6.63 3.13
C ILE A 21 0.07 6.86 4.16
N PHE A 22 -0.59 5.80 4.60
CA PHE A 22 -1.71 5.90 5.53
C PHE A 22 -1.77 4.70 6.47
N GLY A 23 -2.05 5.01 7.74
CA GLY A 23 -2.09 4.02 8.81
C GLY A 23 -3.43 4.05 9.54
N ASN A 24 -3.95 2.87 9.85
CA ASN A 24 -5.07 2.70 10.78
C ASN A 24 -4.59 1.81 11.94
N PRO A 25 -4.30 2.37 13.13
CA PRO A 25 -3.84 1.59 14.28
C PRO A 25 -4.79 0.45 14.67
N LYS A 26 -6.12 0.63 14.45
CA LYS A 26 -7.12 -0.41 14.71
C LYS A 26 -6.96 -1.64 13.82
N VAL A 27 -6.23 -1.53 12.71
CA VAL A 27 -5.90 -2.63 11.78
C VAL A 27 -4.44 -3.05 11.91
N GLY A 28 -3.53 -2.08 12.01
CA GLY A 28 -2.08 -2.33 12.06
C GLY A 28 -1.64 -3.11 13.29
N THR A 29 -2.13 -2.76 14.49
CA THR A 29 -1.73 -3.45 15.72
C THR A 29 -2.17 -4.92 15.74
N PRO A 30 -3.42 -5.28 15.36
CA PRO A 30 -3.79 -6.68 15.18
C PRO A 30 -2.89 -7.43 14.19
N LEU A 31 -2.53 -6.85 13.04
CA LEU A 31 -1.61 -7.49 12.10
C LEU A 31 -0.23 -7.73 12.71
N MET A 32 0.32 -6.77 13.46
CA MET A 32 1.59 -6.94 14.16
C MET A 32 1.55 -8.02 15.26
N LYS A 33 0.37 -8.28 15.84
CA LYS A 33 0.16 -9.42 16.75
C LYS A 33 0.15 -10.76 16.02
N CYS A 34 -0.29 -10.80 14.75
CA CYS A 34 -0.24 -12.00 13.91
C CYS A 34 1.19 -12.39 13.52
N GLY A 35 2.08 -11.40 13.41
CA GLY A 35 3.49 -11.58 13.11
C GLY A 35 4.17 -10.22 13.06
N ARG A 36 5.17 -10.01 13.92
CA ARG A 36 5.77 -8.68 14.14
C ARG A 36 6.48 -8.14 12.91
N THR A 37 7.02 -9.01 12.06
CA THR A 37 7.77 -8.63 10.86
C THR A 37 6.93 -7.87 9.83
N VAL A 38 5.60 -8.03 9.85
CA VAL A 38 4.67 -7.26 8.98
C VAL A 38 4.79 -5.75 9.20
N ALA A 39 5.30 -5.32 10.37
CA ALA A 39 5.52 -3.91 10.68
C ALA A 39 6.46 -3.22 9.68
N ILE A 40 7.36 -3.94 9.01
CA ILE A 40 8.24 -3.39 7.96
C ILE A 40 7.43 -2.88 6.76
N ASP A 41 6.31 -3.54 6.44
CA ASP A 41 5.45 -3.16 5.33
C ASP A 41 4.32 -2.21 5.75
N LEU A 42 4.12 -1.98 7.05
CA LEU A 42 3.21 -0.99 7.59
C LEU A 42 3.91 0.38 7.75
N PRO A 43 3.19 1.51 7.71
CA PRO A 43 1.78 1.66 7.31
C PRO A 43 1.56 1.33 5.81
N GLN A 44 0.29 1.23 5.42
CA GLN A 44 -0.08 0.92 4.04
C GLN A 44 0.38 2.02 3.08
N LYS A 45 0.70 1.61 1.85
CA LYS A 45 1.28 2.45 0.80
C LYS A 45 0.49 2.26 -0.50
N LEU A 46 0.08 3.37 -1.12
CA LEU A 46 -0.48 3.43 -2.48
C LEU A 46 0.43 4.31 -3.32
N LEU A 47 1.08 3.74 -4.33
CA LEU A 47 1.83 4.47 -5.34
C LEU A 47 0.89 4.84 -6.47
N VAL A 48 0.81 6.13 -6.79
CA VAL A 48 0.03 6.66 -7.90
C VAL A 48 1.00 7.35 -8.86
N TRP A 49 0.93 7.04 -10.14
CA TRP A 49 1.79 7.67 -11.15
C TRP A 49 1.11 7.76 -12.50
N GLN A 50 1.64 8.62 -13.37
CA GLN A 50 1.26 8.63 -14.79
C GLN A 50 2.15 7.64 -15.56
N ASN A 51 1.55 6.68 -16.25
CA ASN A 51 2.30 5.69 -17.04
C ASN A 51 2.71 6.25 -18.42
N SER A 52 3.35 5.40 -19.24
CA SER A 52 3.85 5.77 -20.58
C SER A 52 2.75 6.14 -21.59
N GLU A 53 1.51 5.73 -21.35
CA GLU A 53 0.34 6.06 -22.18
C GLU A 53 -0.34 7.35 -21.70
N GLY A 54 0.20 7.99 -20.65
CA GLY A 54 -0.37 9.20 -20.08
C GLY A 54 -1.55 8.96 -19.13
N THR A 55 -1.87 7.71 -18.78
CA THR A 55 -2.98 7.34 -17.89
C THR A 55 -2.53 7.17 -16.44
N THR A 56 -3.45 7.40 -15.50
CA THR A 56 -3.20 7.21 -14.06
C THR A 56 -3.10 5.72 -13.74
N SER A 57 -2.00 5.33 -13.11
CA SER A 57 -1.75 3.98 -12.63
C SER A 57 -1.59 3.98 -11.12
N VAL A 58 -2.02 2.89 -10.48
CA VAL A 58 -2.00 2.73 -9.02
C VAL A 58 -1.44 1.35 -8.66
N ALA A 59 -0.53 1.30 -7.68
CA ALA A 59 0.05 0.07 -7.17
C ALA A 59 0.13 0.09 -5.64
N TYR A 60 -0.05 -1.08 -5.04
CA TYR A 60 0.06 -1.31 -3.60
C TYR A 60 0.42 -2.78 -3.36
N ASN A 61 0.96 -3.10 -2.19
CA ASN A 61 1.16 -4.48 -1.80
C ASN A 61 -0.18 -5.11 -1.40
N ASP A 62 -0.58 -6.19 -2.06
CA ASP A 62 -1.75 -6.98 -1.65
C ASP A 62 -1.56 -7.45 -0.18
N PRO A 63 -2.48 -7.13 0.74
CA PRO A 63 -2.41 -7.63 2.12
C PRO A 63 -2.33 -9.16 2.22
N VAL A 64 -2.94 -9.92 1.31
CA VAL A 64 -2.81 -11.38 1.30
C VAL A 64 -1.38 -11.80 0.97
N TYR A 65 -0.70 -11.10 0.05
CA TYR A 65 0.72 -11.29 -0.20
C TYR A 65 1.56 -10.98 1.05
N LEU A 66 1.25 -9.92 1.79
CA LEU A 66 1.94 -9.61 3.07
C LEU A 66 1.76 -10.73 4.11
N GLY A 67 0.59 -11.34 4.15
CA GLY A 67 0.33 -12.53 4.97
C GLY A 67 1.29 -13.67 4.68
N LYS A 68 1.50 -13.98 3.40
CA LYS A 68 2.44 -15.02 2.95
C LYS A 68 3.89 -14.62 3.23
N ARG A 69 4.29 -13.39 2.88
CA ARG A 69 5.66 -12.87 3.05
C ARG A 69 6.15 -12.95 4.49
N HIS A 70 5.26 -12.65 5.44
CA HIS A 70 5.57 -12.61 6.87
C HIS A 70 5.12 -13.85 7.64
N GLN A 71 4.66 -14.89 6.94
CA GLN A 71 4.19 -16.15 7.54
C GLN A 71 3.18 -15.92 8.67
N LEU A 72 2.22 -15.01 8.43
CA LEU A 72 1.23 -14.65 9.44
C LEU A 72 0.33 -15.84 9.77
N SER A 73 -0.08 -15.93 11.03
CA SER A 73 -1.07 -16.93 11.47
C SER A 73 -2.33 -16.90 10.60
N GLN A 74 -2.85 -18.09 10.25
CA GLN A 74 -4.08 -18.23 9.46
C GLN A 74 -5.29 -17.56 10.12
N ALA A 75 -5.28 -17.39 11.45
CA ALA A 75 -6.29 -16.63 12.19
C ALA A 75 -6.46 -15.19 11.67
N CYS A 76 -5.46 -14.66 10.96
CA CYS A 76 -5.46 -13.30 10.45
C CYS A 76 -5.91 -13.18 8.99
N ASN A 77 -6.24 -14.30 8.32
CA ASN A 77 -6.67 -14.31 6.92
C ASN A 77 -7.91 -13.44 6.69
N ALA A 78 -8.89 -13.48 7.60
CA ALA A 78 -10.09 -12.65 7.50
C ALA A 78 -9.76 -11.15 7.57
N LEU A 79 -8.83 -10.77 8.45
CA LEU A 79 -8.36 -9.39 8.57
C LEU A 79 -7.62 -8.96 7.30
N LEU A 80 -6.71 -9.79 6.77
CA LEU A 80 -5.99 -9.49 5.52
C LEU A 80 -6.95 -9.28 4.34
N LYS A 81 -7.93 -10.16 4.16
CA LYS A 81 -8.96 -10.02 3.11
C LYS A 81 -9.75 -8.73 3.26
N LYS A 82 -10.11 -8.34 4.49
CA LYS A 82 -10.81 -7.08 4.74
C LYS A 82 -9.95 -5.87 4.35
N VAL A 83 -8.67 -5.87 4.68
CA VAL A 83 -7.75 -4.79 4.29
C VAL A 83 -7.58 -4.76 2.76
N ALA A 84 -7.49 -5.93 2.12
CA ALA A 84 -7.35 -6.04 0.67
C ALA A 84 -8.53 -5.38 -0.05
N GLY A 85 -9.76 -5.71 0.34
CA GLY A 85 -10.96 -5.12 -0.29
C GLY A 85 -11.05 -3.59 -0.10
N VAL A 86 -10.57 -3.06 1.03
CA VAL A 86 -10.52 -1.60 1.24
C VAL A 86 -9.49 -0.94 0.32
N LEU A 87 -8.28 -1.52 0.21
CA LEU A 87 -7.24 -0.99 -0.68
C LEU A 87 -7.65 -1.05 -2.15
N GLU A 88 -8.31 -2.14 -2.55
CA GLU A 88 -8.86 -2.30 -3.90
C GLU A 88 -9.91 -1.22 -4.19
N ALA A 89 -10.86 -0.99 -3.28
CA ALA A 89 -11.86 0.07 -3.44
C ALA A 89 -11.23 1.46 -3.59
N ILE A 90 -10.22 1.79 -2.78
CA ILE A 90 -9.49 3.06 -2.88
C ILE A 90 -8.73 3.17 -4.21
N ALA A 91 -8.09 2.08 -4.66
CA ALA A 91 -7.34 2.07 -5.91
C ALA A 91 -8.25 2.27 -7.13
N LEU A 92 -9.43 1.65 -7.13
CA LEU A 92 -10.44 1.82 -8.18
C LEU A 92 -11.00 3.24 -8.23
N ASP A 93 -11.14 3.90 -7.08
CA ASP A 93 -11.58 5.30 -7.01
C ASP A 93 -10.51 6.26 -7.53
N ALA A 94 -9.22 5.96 -7.31
CA ALA A 94 -8.09 6.80 -7.72
C ALA A 94 -7.81 6.82 -9.24
N ILE A 95 -8.37 5.87 -10.00
CA ILE A 95 -8.23 5.78 -11.47
C ILE A 95 -9.49 6.21 -12.24
N ARG A 96 -10.55 6.60 -11.53
CA ARG A 96 -11.74 7.23 -12.12
C ARG A 96 -11.53 8.73 -12.28
#